data_AF-A0A1M7GXR8-F1
#
_entry.id   AF-A0A1M7GXR8-F1
#
_cell.length_a   1.000
_cell.length_b   1.000
_cell.length_c   1.000
_cell.angle_alpha   90.00
_cell.angle_beta   90.00
_cell.angle_gamma   90.00
#
_symmetry.space_group_name_H-M   'P 1'
#
loop_
_entity.id
_entity.type
_entity.pdbx_description
1 polymer ?
#
loop_
_entity_poly.entity_id
_entity_poly.type
_entity_poly.pdbx_seq_one_letter_code
_entity_poly.pdbx_strand_id
1 'polypeptide(L)'
;MNTELLEKYKDYTLDSIENLILVMKEDNLSMMQSTMLLVLKFKLTIAEADNYILNSKAWQDNKQSVERLRNNIFDNIDKFNNKI
;
A
#
# COMPACT_ATOMS: atom_id res chain seq x y z
N MET A 1 -0.13 17.89 -3.93
CA MET A 1 -0.53 16.50 -4.21
C MET A 1 -1.70 16.56 -5.17
N ASN A 2 -1.65 15.85 -6.30
CA ASN A 2 -2.76 15.83 -7.26
C ASN A 2 -3.97 15.13 -6.62
N THR A 3 -5.15 15.75 -6.65
CA THR A 3 -6.42 15.20 -6.13
C THR A 3 -6.74 13.83 -6.73
N GLU A 4 -6.28 13.60 -7.97
CA GLU A 4 -6.41 12.33 -8.68
C GLU A 4 -5.74 11.15 -7.95
N LEU A 5 -4.61 11.36 -7.26
CA LEU A 5 -3.95 10.30 -6.50
C LEU A 5 -4.76 9.92 -5.25
N LEU A 6 -5.32 10.90 -4.54
CA LEU A 6 -6.15 10.62 -3.37
C LEU A 6 -7.42 9.86 -3.76
N GLU A 7 -8.02 10.21 -4.90
CA GLU A 7 -9.18 9.50 -5.45
C GLU A 7 -8.82 8.08 -5.91
N LYS A 8 -7.66 7.90 -6.58
CA LYS A 8 -7.17 6.59 -7.03
C LYS A 8 -7.05 5.59 -5.87
N TYR A 9 -6.62 6.04 -4.71
CA TYR A 9 -6.42 5.17 -3.54
C TYR A 9 -7.55 5.26 -2.52
N LYS A 10 -8.73 5.80 -2.86
CA LYS A 10 -9.79 6.08 -1.88
C LYS A 10 -10.27 4.85 -1.11
N ASP A 11 -10.31 3.69 -1.76
CA ASP A 11 -10.87 2.46 -1.18
C ASP A 11 -9.91 1.73 -0.23
N TYR A 12 -8.64 2.15 -0.16
CA TYR A 12 -7.68 1.59 0.78
C TYR A 12 -7.89 2.15 2.19
N THR A 13 -7.81 1.25 3.17
CA THR A 13 -7.84 1.55 4.61
C THR A 13 -6.49 1.22 5.27
N LEU A 14 -6.31 1.62 6.53
CA LEU A 14 -5.12 1.25 7.32
C LEU A 14 -4.96 -0.28 7.47
N ASP A 15 -6.06 -1.05 7.47
CA ASP A 15 -6.01 -2.51 7.53
C ASP A 15 -5.36 -3.13 6.26
N SER A 16 -5.41 -2.39 5.15
CA SER A 16 -4.85 -2.77 3.85
C SER A 16 -3.57 -2.02 3.50
N ILE A 17 -2.91 -1.39 4.50
CA ILE A 17 -1.82 -0.44 4.25
C ILE A 17 -0.66 -1.05 3.45
N GLU A 18 -0.34 -2.32 3.64
CA GLU A 18 0.73 -2.97 2.89
C GLU A 18 0.40 -3.20 1.42
N ASN A 19 -0.86 -3.52 1.12
CA ASN A 19 -1.31 -3.59 -0.26
C ASN A 19 -1.28 -2.21 -0.91
N LEU A 20 -1.68 -1.17 -0.17
CA LEU A 20 -1.60 0.20 -0.63
C LEU A 20 -0.16 0.62 -0.95
N ILE A 21 0.80 0.34 -0.05
CA ILE A 21 2.22 0.68 -0.26
C ILE A 21 2.80 -0.08 -1.45
N LEU A 22 2.42 -1.35 -1.65
CA LEU A 22 2.80 -2.10 -2.84
C LEU A 22 2.29 -1.41 -4.12
N VAL A 23 1.02 -1.04 -4.17
CA VAL A 23 0.45 -0.39 -5.36
C VAL A 23 1.10 0.97 -5.62
N MET A 24 1.39 1.75 -4.57
CA MET A 24 2.15 2.99 -4.73
C MET A 24 3.53 2.74 -5.35
N LYS A 25 4.22 1.68 -4.93
CA LYS A 25 5.51 1.27 -5.52
C LYS A 25 5.36 0.86 -6.99
N GLU A 26 4.35 0.05 -7.32
CA GLU A 26 4.08 -0.38 -8.71
C GLU A 26 3.70 0.80 -9.62
N ASP A 27 3.05 1.81 -9.04
CA ASP A 27 2.76 3.10 -9.69
C ASP A 27 3.98 4.03 -9.79
N ASN A 28 5.17 3.55 -9.41
CA ASN A 28 6.44 4.28 -9.39
C ASN A 28 6.46 5.53 -8.49
N LEU A 29 5.64 5.57 -7.43
CA LEU A 29 5.81 6.58 -6.39
C LEU A 29 7.10 6.29 -5.62
N SER A 30 7.85 7.34 -5.33
CA SER A 30 8.96 7.29 -4.38
C SER A 30 8.46 7.04 -2.96
N MET A 31 9.35 6.59 -2.07
CA MET A 31 9.05 6.46 -0.64
C MET A 31 8.50 7.76 -0.06
N MET A 32 9.10 8.91 -0.38
CA MET A 32 8.65 10.23 0.10
C MET A 32 7.24 10.59 -0.39
N GLN A 33 6.94 10.34 -1.67
CA GLN A 33 5.59 10.56 -2.20
C GLN A 33 4.57 9.65 -1.52
N SER A 34 4.97 8.41 -1.25
CA SER A 34 4.15 7.43 -0.54
C SER A 34 3.87 7.86 0.90
N THR A 35 4.90 8.29 1.64
CA THR A 35 4.78 8.85 3.00
C THR A 35 3.81 10.03 3.03
N MET A 36 3.95 10.98 2.09
CA MET A 36 3.03 12.13 2.02
C MET A 36 1.59 11.71 1.70
N LEU A 37 1.40 10.65 0.92
CA LEU A 37 0.06 10.16 0.61
C LEU A 37 -0.62 9.57 1.86
N LEU A 38 0.12 8.79 2.64
CA LEU A 38 -0.37 8.26 3.91
C LEU A 38 -0.73 9.37 4.91
N VAL A 39 0.11 10.40 5.04
CA VAL A 39 -0.17 11.59 5.88
C VAL A 39 -1.48 12.25 5.47
N LEU A 40 -1.65 12.54 4.17
CA LEU A 40 -2.83 13.28 3.71
C LEU A 40 -4.13 12.47 3.78
N LYS A 41 -4.06 11.17 3.42
CA LYS A 41 -5.21 10.27 3.35
C LYS A 41 -5.69 9.85 4.74
N PHE A 42 -4.77 9.43 5.61
CA PHE A 42 -5.10 8.84 6.91
C PHE A 42 -4.92 9.80 8.08
N LYS A 43 -4.52 11.05 7.81
CA LYS A 43 -4.25 12.07 8.84
C LYS A 43 -3.20 11.63 9.87
N LEU A 44 -2.27 10.79 9.43
CA LEU A 44 -1.12 10.36 10.22
C LEU A 44 -0.12 11.50 10.38
N THR A 45 0.67 11.44 11.44
CA THR A 45 1.91 12.21 11.51
C THR A 45 2.90 11.72 10.46
N ILE A 46 3.85 12.59 10.10
CA ILE A 46 4.93 12.21 9.18
C ILE A 46 5.70 11.01 9.74
N ALA A 47 5.98 10.98 11.05
CA ALA A 47 6.71 9.88 11.68
C ALA A 47 5.97 8.53 11.60
N GLU A 48 4.66 8.52 11.83
CA GLU A 48 3.85 7.30 11.69
C GLU A 48 3.82 6.80 10.24
N ALA A 49 3.58 7.71 9.29
CA ALA A 49 3.57 7.38 7.87
C ALA A 49 4.93 6.84 7.40
N ASP A 50 6.02 7.46 7.83
CA ASP A 50 7.37 7.06 7.47
C ASP A 50 7.72 5.68 8.05
N ASN A 51 7.27 5.42 9.29
CA ASN A 51 7.42 4.11 9.92
C ASN A 51 6.68 3.00 9.13
N TYR A 52 5.52 3.28 8.53
CA TYR A 52 4.86 2.32 7.65
C TYR A 52 5.67 2.05 6.36
N ILE A 53 6.20 3.09 5.72
CA ILE A 53 6.97 2.95 4.47
C ILE A 53 8.29 2.20 4.71
N LEU A 54 9.06 2.58 5.74
CA LEU A 54 10.37 2.00 6.02
C LEU A 54 10.31 0.53 6.44
N ASN A 55 9.24 0.14 7.14
CA ASN A 55 9.04 -1.25 7.57
C ASN A 55 8.22 -2.08 6.56
N SER A 56 7.84 -1.49 5.43
CA SER A 56 7.02 -2.16 4.42
C SER A 56 7.77 -3.28 3.72
N LYS A 57 7.12 -4.44 3.58
CA LYS A 57 7.65 -5.53 2.75
C LYS A 57 7.81 -5.15 1.29
N ALA A 58 7.06 -4.16 0.79
CA ALA A 58 7.16 -3.70 -0.59
C ALA A 58 8.52 -3.04 -0.85
N TRP A 59 9.11 -2.41 0.16
CA TRP A 59 10.39 -1.68 0.04
C TRP A 59 11.59 -2.44 0.59
N GLN A 60 11.37 -3.56 1.28
CA GLN A 60 12.43 -4.52 1.56
C GLN A 60 12.73 -5.33 0.28
N ASP A 61 13.88 -5.06 -0.35
CA ASP A 61 14.36 -5.67 -1.60
C ASP A 61 14.57 -7.19 -1.53
N ASN A 62 13.48 -7.94 -1.37
CA ASN A 62 13.49 -9.39 -1.39
C ASN A 62 12.50 -9.86 -2.45
N LYS A 63 13.03 -10.53 -3.48
CA LYS A 63 12.27 -11.27 -4.51
C LYS A 63 11.16 -12.16 -3.91
N GLN A 64 11.38 -12.68 -2.69
CA GLN A 64 10.42 -13.46 -1.91
C GLN A 64 9.25 -12.64 -1.31
N SER A 65 9.41 -11.35 -1.01
CA SER A 65 8.32 -10.50 -0.51
C SER A 65 7.26 -10.28 -1.59
N VAL A 66 7.68 -10.11 -2.85
CA VAL A 66 6.78 -9.96 -4.01
C VAL A 66 5.97 -11.25 -4.25
N GLU A 67 6.60 -12.42 -4.12
CA GLU A 67 5.90 -13.72 -4.24
C GLU A 67 4.89 -13.94 -3.11
N ARG A 68 5.24 -13.60 -1.86
CA ARG A 68 4.30 -13.71 -0.72
C ARG A 68 3.13 -12.72 -0.81
N LEU A 69 3.36 -11.50 -1.30
CA LEU A 69 2.30 -10.52 -1.52
C LEU A 69 1.37 -10.97 -2.64
N ARG A 70 1.91 -11.48 -3.75
CA ARG A 70 1.13 -12.09 -4.84
C ARG A 70 0.19 -13.16 -4.30
N ASN A 71 0.71 -14.12 -3.54
CA ASN A 71 -0.11 -15.21 -3.00
C ASN A 71 -1.20 -14.69 -2.05
N ASN A 72 -0.88 -13.73 -1.18
CA ASN A 72 -1.88 -13.12 -0.29
C ASN A 72 -2.97 -12.32 -1.03
N ILE A 73 -2.65 -11.70 -2.17
CA ILE A 73 -3.62 -10.99 -2.99
C ILE A 73 -4.57 -12.00 -3.67
N PHE A 74 -4.02 -13.04 -4.30
CA PHE A 74 -4.83 -14.06 -4.97
C PHE A 74 -5.69 -14.87 -3.98
N ASP A 75 -5.16 -15.25 -2.82
CA ASP A 75 -5.90 -15.99 -1.80
C ASP A 75 -7.10 -15.21 -1.25
N ASN A 76 -7.01 -13.88 -1.20
CA ASN A 76 -8.12 -13.03 -0.76
C ASN A 76 -9.14 -12.78 -1.87
N ILE A 77 -8.72 -12.73 -3.12
CA ILE A 77 -9.63 -12.64 -4.28
C ILE A 77 -10.44 -13.94 -4.42
N ASP A 78 -9.82 -15.11 -4.26
CA ASP A 78 -10.53 -16.39 -4.31
C ASP A 78 -11.54 -16.57 -3.16
N LYS A 79 -11.24 -16.01 -1.98
CA LYS A 79 -12.20 -15.98 -0.86
C LYS A 79 -13.39 -15.05 -1.11
N PHE A 80 -13.21 -13.98 -1.88
CA PHE A 80 -14.32 -13.09 -2.27
C PHE A 80 -15.16 -13.67 -3.40
N ASN A 81 -14.53 -14.35 -4.37
CA ASN A 81 -15.24 -14.98 -5.49
C ASN A 81 -16.03 -16.24 -5.11
N ASN A 82 -15.66 -16.95 -4.03
CA ASN A 82 -16.39 -18.12 -3.53
C ASN A 82 -17.58 -17.79 -2.59
N LYS A 83 -17.95 -16.51 -2.46
CA LYS A 83 -19.11 -16.06 -1.66
C LYS A 83 -20.26 -15.48 -2.49
N ILE A 84 -20.24 -15.66 -3.82
CA ILE A 84 -21.33 -15.30 -4.74
C ILE A 84 -22.01 -16.57 -5.23
#